data_AF-A0A118K2C2-F1
#
_entry.id   AF-A0A118K2C2-F1
#
_cell.length_a   1.000
_cell.length_b   1.000
_cell.length_c   1.000
_cell.angle_alpha   90.00
_cell.angle_beta   90.00
_cell.angle_gamma   90.00
#
_symmetry.space_group_name_H-M   'P 1'
#
loop_
_entity.id
_entity.type
_entity.pdbx_description
1 polymer ?
#
loop_
_entity_poly.entity_id
_entity_poly.type
_entity_poly.pdbx_seq_one_letter_code
_entity_poly.pdbx_strand_id
1 'polypeptide(L)'
;MSVGLRRFVQRGINSGFQVKSMKNNGFSNSLLVPNRCDYNFRRHLSQLVNPKGVRICLVDTLALVRRLEAQGVPSKQAEAITSAITEVLNDSLESVADTFTSNADMQKTVMLQEAHLSKFKSEVQSSQEHHFSSLQRETEKLRTDIDKMRSELRYEIDKEIHGLRAQVEAAKYDVIKYCIGTLISISAVGLAVIRILM
;
A
#
# COMPACT_ATOMS: atom_id res chain seq x y z
N MET A 1 -35.54 2.13 46.53
CA MET A 1 -35.62 1.09 45.47
C MET A 1 -36.43 1.63 44.30
N SER A 2 -35.82 1.57 43.12
CA SER A 2 -36.41 1.56 41.77
C SER A 2 -37.20 2.77 41.23
N VAL A 3 -36.46 3.52 40.42
CA VAL A 3 -36.87 4.37 39.29
C VAL A 3 -37.40 3.53 38.13
N GLY A 4 -38.26 4.11 37.27
CA GLY A 4 -38.56 3.53 35.94
C GLY A 4 -39.70 4.22 35.18
N LEU A 5 -39.36 5.26 34.42
CA LEU A 5 -40.24 6.22 33.75
C LEU A 5 -40.64 5.79 32.31
N ARG A 6 -41.96 5.85 32.02
CA ARG A 6 -42.70 6.25 30.78
C ARG A 6 -42.17 5.75 29.40
N ARG A 7 -42.92 4.88 28.69
CA ARG A 7 -44.10 5.10 27.78
C ARG A 7 -43.77 5.55 26.34
N PHE A 8 -44.48 4.88 25.41
CA PHE A 8 -44.99 5.33 24.09
C PHE A 8 -43.99 5.44 22.93
N VAL A 9 -44.30 5.15 21.66
CA VAL A 9 -45.40 4.45 20.94
C VAL A 9 -44.90 4.24 19.50
N GLN A 10 -45.49 3.26 18.85
CA GLN A 10 -45.12 2.67 17.57
C GLN A 10 -45.74 3.39 16.33
N ARG A 11 -44.92 3.53 15.28
CA ARG A 11 -45.22 3.52 13.81
C ARG A 11 -45.91 4.70 13.10
N GLY A 12 -45.18 5.22 12.12
CA GLY A 12 -45.67 5.84 10.88
C GLY A 12 -44.62 5.65 9.77
N ILE A 13 -45.06 5.17 8.61
CA ILE A 13 -44.29 4.80 7.41
C ILE A 13 -44.26 6.02 6.46
N ASN A 14 -43.12 6.42 5.88
CA ASN A 14 -42.82 6.37 4.42
C ASN A 14 -41.67 7.27 3.94
N SER A 15 -41.00 6.75 2.92
CA SER A 15 -40.20 7.41 1.86
C SER A 15 -38.99 8.26 2.26
N GLY A 16 -37.82 7.61 2.27
CA GLY A 16 -36.52 8.27 2.16
C GLY A 16 -35.54 7.35 1.44
N PHE A 17 -35.22 7.68 0.19
CA PHE A 17 -34.14 7.08 -0.59
C PHE A 17 -32.81 7.45 0.09
N GLN A 18 -32.33 6.61 0.99
CA GLN A 18 -31.04 6.77 1.65
C GLN A 18 -29.98 6.06 0.82
N VAL A 19 -29.14 6.85 0.15
CA VAL A 19 -27.88 6.43 -0.43
C VAL A 19 -27.12 5.66 0.65
N LYS A 20 -26.87 4.38 0.38
CA LYS A 20 -26.11 3.49 1.26
C LYS A 20 -24.68 4.01 1.30
N SER A 21 -24.39 4.87 2.29
CA SER A 21 -23.02 5.25 2.64
C SER A 21 -22.25 3.97 2.97
N MET A 22 -21.33 3.58 2.08
CA MET A 22 -20.31 2.60 2.40
C MET A 22 -19.50 3.19 3.55
N LYS A 23 -19.81 2.72 4.77
CA LYS A 23 -18.88 2.78 5.90
C LYS A 23 -17.63 2.04 5.46
N ASN A 24 -16.67 2.82 4.98
CA ASN A 24 -15.30 2.38 4.80
C ASN A 24 -14.81 2.05 6.22
N ASN A 25 -14.69 0.76 6.52
CA ASN A 25 -14.25 0.30 7.83
C ASN A 25 -12.91 0.97 8.11
N GLY A 26 -12.94 1.89 9.07
CA GLY A 26 -11.77 2.55 9.60
C GLY A 26 -10.82 1.49 10.13
N PHE A 27 -9.72 1.32 9.41
CA PHE A 27 -8.48 0.82 10.00
C PHE A 27 -7.97 1.92 10.93
N SER A 28 -8.55 1.97 12.13
CA SER A 28 -8.03 2.77 13.22
C SER A 28 -6.60 2.30 13.51
N ASN A 29 -5.66 3.18 13.24
CA ASN A 29 -4.35 3.21 13.89
C ASN A 29 -4.55 3.07 15.40
N SER A 30 -4.36 1.87 15.95
CA SER A 30 -3.94 1.71 17.34
C SER A 30 -2.42 1.66 17.35
N LEU A 31 -1.82 2.76 17.81
CA LEU A 31 -0.47 2.80 18.35
C LEU A 31 -0.18 1.50 19.09
N LEU A 32 0.77 0.75 18.58
CA LEU A 32 1.84 0.11 19.33
C LEU A 32 2.81 -0.35 18.24
N VAL A 33 3.85 0.46 18.05
CA VAL A 33 5.04 0.02 17.35
C VAL A 33 5.81 -0.83 18.37
N PRO A 34 5.82 -2.18 18.32
CA PRO A 34 7.01 -2.89 18.71
C PRO A 34 7.98 -2.73 17.54
N ASN A 35 8.78 -1.67 17.65
CA ASN A 35 10.07 -1.55 16.98
C ASN A 35 10.97 -2.63 17.58
N ARG A 36 10.73 -3.88 17.21
CA ARG A 36 11.67 -4.98 17.35
C ARG A 36 11.41 -5.87 16.15
N CYS A 37 11.98 -5.47 15.00
CA CYS A 37 12.46 -6.47 14.06
C CYS A 37 13.32 -7.41 14.91
N ASP A 38 12.74 -8.55 15.23
CA ASP A 38 13.32 -9.45 16.18
C ASP A 38 14.53 -10.10 15.52
N TYR A 39 15.70 -9.47 15.72
CA TYR A 39 16.99 -10.05 15.39
C TYR A 39 17.19 -11.42 16.07
N ASN A 40 16.29 -11.87 16.96
CA ASN A 40 16.34 -13.19 17.58
C ASN A 40 15.98 -14.36 16.65
N PHE A 41 15.36 -14.16 15.47
CA PHE A 41 15.17 -15.32 14.56
C PHE A 41 16.48 -15.82 13.96
N ARG A 42 17.58 -15.05 14.06
CA ARG A 42 18.92 -15.51 13.68
C ARG A 42 19.57 -16.43 14.72
N ARG A 43 19.09 -16.45 15.98
CA ARG A 43 19.67 -17.32 17.02
C ARG A 43 19.21 -18.77 16.93
N HIS A 44 18.07 -19.08 16.30
CA HIS A 44 17.57 -20.46 16.28
C HIS A 44 18.11 -21.32 15.13
N LEU A 45 18.50 -20.72 14.00
CA LEU A 45 19.18 -21.45 12.92
C LEU A 45 20.70 -21.55 13.10
N SER A 46 21.26 -20.90 14.12
CA SER A 46 22.68 -20.99 14.47
C SER A 46 23.00 -22.14 15.46
N GLN A 47 22.01 -22.95 15.85
CA GLN A 47 22.18 -24.00 16.87
C GLN A 47 22.19 -25.43 16.35
N LEU A 48 22.32 -25.65 15.03
CA LEU A 48 22.43 -27.01 14.49
C LEU A 48 23.63 -27.26 13.59
N VAL A 49 24.74 -26.54 13.80
CA VAL A 49 26.06 -27.05 13.41
C VAL A 49 27.03 -26.62 14.49
N ASN A 50 27.39 -27.55 15.37
CA ASN A 50 28.49 -27.40 16.31
C ASN A 50 29.79 -27.16 15.51
N PRO A 51 30.44 -25.98 15.55
CA PRO A 51 31.62 -25.68 14.76
C PRO A 51 32.86 -26.20 15.49
N LYS A 52 32.84 -27.47 15.90
CA LYS A 52 33.96 -28.11 16.57
C LYS A 52 34.31 -29.41 15.89
N GLY A 53 35.42 -29.34 15.18
CA GLY A 53 36.19 -30.49 14.76
C GLY A 53 35.87 -30.89 13.34
N VAL A 54 36.72 -30.45 12.41
CA VAL A 54 37.32 -31.42 11.50
C VAL A 54 37.67 -32.60 12.39
N ARG A 55 36.91 -33.70 12.29
CA ARG A 55 37.32 -34.94 12.94
C ARG A 55 38.53 -35.38 12.14
N ILE A 56 39.70 -34.89 12.56
CA ILE A 56 40.98 -35.44 12.14
C ILE A 56 40.83 -36.93 12.46
N CYS A 57 40.59 -37.74 11.43
CA CYS A 57 40.47 -39.17 11.60
C CYS A 57 41.88 -39.63 11.92
N LEU A 58 42.21 -39.66 13.21
CA LEU A 58 43.50 -40.11 13.69
C LEU A 58 43.52 -41.62 13.46
N VAL A 59 44.08 -42.01 12.32
CA VAL A 59 44.39 -43.40 12.03
C VAL A 59 45.62 -43.76 12.84
N ASP A 60 45.47 -44.65 13.81
CA ASP A 60 46.59 -45.23 14.54
C ASP A 60 47.33 -46.23 13.62
N THR A 61 48.31 -45.71 12.89
CA THR A 61 49.11 -46.44 11.92
C THR A 61 49.88 -47.60 12.56
N LEU A 62 50.38 -47.42 13.79
CA LEU A 62 51.14 -48.46 14.49
C LEU A 62 50.22 -49.61 14.93
N ALA A 63 49.06 -49.30 15.50
CA ALA A 63 48.09 -50.35 15.87
C ALA A 63 47.55 -51.09 14.64
N LEU A 64 47.40 -50.42 13.51
CA LEU A 64 46.96 -51.03 12.25
C LEU A 64 48.01 -52.01 11.71
N VAL A 65 49.28 -51.63 11.67
CA VAL A 65 50.38 -52.50 11.25
C VAL A 65 50.48 -53.73 12.15
N ARG A 66 50.42 -53.55 13.47
CA ARG A 66 50.47 -54.67 14.44
C ARG A 66 49.32 -55.66 14.28
N ARG A 67 48.13 -55.18 13.92
CA ARG A 67 46.98 -56.04 13.64
C ARG A 67 47.15 -56.80 12.33
N LEU A 68 47.74 -56.19 11.30
CA LEU A 68 48.02 -56.88 10.03
C LEU A 68 49.11 -57.95 10.20
N GLU A 69 50.16 -57.65 10.98
CA GLU A 69 51.20 -58.63 11.36
C GLU A 69 50.61 -59.81 12.15
N ALA A 70 49.68 -59.56 13.08
CA ALA A 70 48.98 -60.60 13.84
C ALA A 70 48.09 -61.52 12.98
N GLN A 71 47.67 -61.07 11.80
CA GLN A 71 46.92 -61.85 10.81
C GLN A 71 47.83 -62.56 9.79
N GLY A 72 49.15 -62.54 10.01
CA GLY A 72 50.13 -63.24 9.16
C GLY A 72 50.61 -62.42 7.96
N VAL A 73 50.31 -61.13 7.89
CA VAL A 73 50.84 -60.25 6.83
C VAL A 73 52.30 -59.89 7.16
N PRO A 74 53.25 -60.08 6.23
CA PRO A 74 54.64 -59.69 6.48
C PRO A 74 54.77 -58.18 6.66
N SER A 75 55.64 -57.75 7.56
CA SER A 75 55.76 -56.35 8.04
C SER A 75 55.83 -55.30 6.91
N LYS A 76 56.61 -55.56 5.86
CA LYS A 76 56.71 -54.66 4.70
C LYS A 76 55.41 -54.49 3.93
N GLN A 77 54.59 -55.53 3.82
CA GLN A 77 53.28 -55.44 3.17
C GLN A 77 52.26 -54.75 4.08
N ALA A 78 52.31 -55.01 5.39
CA ALA A 78 51.45 -54.35 6.37
C ALA A 78 51.67 -52.82 6.38
N GLU A 79 52.92 -52.37 6.28
CA GLU A 79 53.30 -50.97 6.18
C GLU A 79 52.80 -50.34 4.88
N ALA A 80 52.99 -51.00 3.73
CA ALA A 80 52.51 -50.51 2.44
C ALA A 80 50.98 -50.38 2.37
N ILE A 81 50.25 -51.38 2.92
CA ILE A 81 48.78 -51.35 2.99
C ILE A 81 48.30 -50.21 3.90
N THR A 82 48.94 -50.05 5.06
CA THR A 82 48.61 -48.98 6.00
C THR A 82 48.84 -47.60 5.37
N SER A 83 49.96 -47.43 4.65
CA SER A 83 50.29 -46.20 3.93
C SER A 83 49.23 -45.84 2.87
N ALA A 84 48.83 -46.82 2.05
CA ALA A 84 47.81 -46.62 1.03
C ALA A 84 46.44 -46.25 1.63
N ILE A 85 46.07 -46.87 2.77
CA ILE A 85 44.83 -46.55 3.48
C ILE A 85 44.88 -45.12 4.04
N THR A 86 46.00 -44.71 4.64
CA THR A 86 46.14 -43.34 5.17
C THR A 86 46.11 -42.29 4.07
N GLU A 87 46.70 -42.56 2.91
CA GLU A 87 46.69 -41.66 1.76
C GLU A 87 45.26 -41.46 1.23
N VAL A 88 44.54 -42.56 0.96
CA VAL A 88 43.13 -42.49 0.52
C VAL A 88 42.23 -41.79 1.54
N LEU A 89 42.45 -42.03 2.83
CA LEU A 89 41.67 -41.37 3.90
C LEU A 89 41.98 -39.87 4.01
N ASN A 90 43.23 -39.47 3.82
CA ASN A 90 43.62 -38.07 3.82
C ASN A 90 42.99 -37.33 2.64
N ASP A 91 43.08 -37.89 1.44
CA ASP A 91 42.48 -37.33 0.22
C ASP A 91 40.96 -37.25 0.32
N SER A 92 40.32 -38.30 0.86
CA SER A 92 38.87 -38.35 1.04
C SER A 92 38.39 -37.31 2.05
N LEU A 93 39.14 -37.10 3.13
CA LEU A 93 38.78 -36.13 4.17
C LEU A 93 38.96 -34.69 3.68
N GLU A 94 40.01 -34.41 2.92
CA GLU A 94 40.26 -33.11 2.30
C GLU A 94 39.18 -32.78 1.25
N SER A 95 38.82 -33.74 0.39
CA SER A 95 37.74 -33.57 -0.57
C SER A 95 36.37 -33.29 0.08
N VAL A 96 36.03 -34.01 1.16
CA VAL A 96 34.80 -33.75 1.91
C VAL A 96 34.87 -32.40 2.61
N ALA A 97 36.03 -32.03 3.17
CA ALA A 97 36.24 -30.72 3.79
C ALA A 97 36.07 -29.56 2.79
N ASP A 98 36.51 -29.73 1.54
CA ASP A 98 36.29 -28.77 0.45
C ASP A 98 34.82 -28.69 0.01
N THR A 99 34.08 -29.81 0.13
CA THR A 99 32.64 -29.85 -0.18
C THR A 99 31.81 -29.15 0.90
N PHE A 100 32.30 -29.11 2.13
CA PHE A 100 31.75 -28.24 3.16
C PHE A 100 32.21 -26.81 2.89
N THR A 101 31.30 -25.98 2.37
CA THR A 101 31.55 -24.55 2.23
C THR A 101 32.07 -24.00 3.57
N SER A 102 33.29 -23.45 3.56
CA SER A 102 33.87 -22.82 4.74
C SER A 102 32.88 -21.82 5.33
N ASN A 103 32.82 -21.73 6.67
CA ASN A 103 31.96 -20.75 7.34
C ASN A 103 32.18 -19.32 6.79
N ALA A 104 33.40 -19.01 6.31
CA ALA A 104 33.72 -17.73 5.69
C ALA A 104 33.03 -17.52 4.33
N ASP A 105 32.93 -18.56 3.50
CA ASP A 105 32.30 -18.46 2.17
C ASP A 105 30.77 -18.46 2.29
N MET A 106 30.22 -19.22 3.23
CA MET A 106 28.80 -19.15 3.56
C MET A 106 28.41 -17.78 4.12
N GLN A 107 29.27 -17.17 4.92
CA GLN A 107 29.02 -15.82 5.44
C GLN A 107 29.05 -14.76 4.33
N LYS A 108 29.96 -14.89 3.34
CA LYS A 108 29.98 -14.01 2.15
C LYS A 108 28.69 -14.11 1.33
N THR A 109 28.19 -15.32 1.06
CA THR A 109 26.95 -15.48 0.27
C THR A 109 25.73 -14.95 1.00
N VAL A 110 25.66 -15.13 2.33
CA VAL A 110 24.61 -14.53 3.17
C VAL A 110 24.69 -12.99 3.14
N MET A 111 25.88 -12.41 3.29
CA MET A 111 26.06 -10.95 3.22
C MET A 111 25.64 -10.38 1.85
N LEU A 112 25.99 -11.09 0.77
CA LEU A 112 25.65 -10.70 -0.59
C LEU A 112 24.13 -10.80 -0.83
N GLN A 113 23.49 -11.85 -0.33
CA GLN A 113 22.03 -12.01 -0.40
C GLN A 113 21.29 -10.94 0.43
N GLU A 114 21.80 -10.60 1.62
CA GLU A 114 21.25 -9.52 2.45
C GLU A 114 21.37 -8.16 1.74
N ALA A 115 22.48 -7.90 1.03
CA ALA A 115 22.66 -6.69 0.24
C ALA A 115 21.66 -6.60 -0.93
N HIS A 116 21.43 -7.70 -1.66
CA HIS A 116 20.40 -7.73 -2.71
C HIS A 116 19.00 -7.52 -2.16
N LEU A 117 18.67 -8.14 -1.01
CA LEU A 117 17.38 -7.96 -0.37
C LEU A 117 17.18 -6.52 0.09
N SER A 118 18.23 -5.90 0.63
CA SER A 118 18.22 -4.48 1.02
C SER A 118 18.00 -3.57 -0.20
N LYS A 119 18.71 -3.82 -1.31
CA LYS A 119 18.54 -3.07 -2.56
C LYS A 119 17.13 -3.23 -3.12
N PHE A 120 16.64 -4.46 -3.22
CA PHE A 120 15.28 -4.76 -3.67
C PHE A 120 14.23 -4.06 -2.79
N LYS A 121 14.40 -4.11 -1.46
CA LYS A 121 13.52 -3.39 -0.52
C LYS A 121 13.53 -1.88 -0.79
N SER A 122 14.70 -1.28 -1.02
CA SER A 122 14.82 0.15 -1.31
C SER A 122 14.18 0.53 -2.65
N GLU A 123 14.30 -0.31 -3.68
CA GLU A 123 13.67 -0.11 -4.99
C GLU A 123 12.14 -0.21 -4.89
N VAL A 124 11.63 -1.21 -4.17
CA VAL A 124 10.18 -1.37 -3.93
C VAL A 124 9.64 -0.18 -3.14
N GLN A 125 10.34 0.25 -2.09
CA GLN A 125 9.93 1.41 -1.28
C GLN A 125 9.97 2.70 -2.11
N SER A 126 11.04 2.92 -2.87
CA SER A 126 11.18 4.10 -3.74
C SER A 126 10.11 4.13 -4.83
N SER A 127 9.81 2.99 -5.44
CA SER A 127 8.74 2.86 -6.42
C SER A 127 7.37 3.12 -5.80
N GLN A 128 7.10 2.58 -4.61
CA GLN A 128 5.85 2.81 -3.89
C GLN A 128 5.67 4.30 -3.54
N GLU A 129 6.71 4.96 -3.01
CA GLU A 129 6.72 6.40 -2.72
C GLU A 129 6.49 7.22 -4.01
N HIS A 130 7.12 6.83 -5.12
CA HIS A 130 6.94 7.48 -6.41
C HIS A 130 5.50 7.34 -6.94
N HIS A 131 4.93 6.13 -6.90
CA HIS A 131 3.54 5.92 -7.30
C HIS A 131 2.56 6.67 -6.40
N PHE A 132 2.81 6.68 -5.09
CA PHE A 132 1.99 7.43 -4.14
C PHE A 132 2.05 8.93 -4.39
N SER A 133 3.25 9.49 -4.57
CA SER A 133 3.42 10.92 -4.88
C SER A 133 2.83 11.31 -6.24
N SER A 134 2.91 10.44 -7.25
CA SER A 134 2.24 10.64 -8.54
C SER A 134 0.72 10.69 -8.38
N LEU A 135 0.13 9.71 -7.69
CA LEU A 135 -1.31 9.66 -7.42
C LEU A 135 -1.78 10.84 -6.58
N GLN A 136 -1.02 11.24 -5.56
CA GLN A 136 -1.32 12.40 -4.74
C GLN A 136 -1.31 13.68 -5.59
N ARG A 137 -0.33 13.82 -6.49
CA ARG A 137 -0.24 14.97 -7.41
C ARG A 137 -1.41 15.00 -8.39
N GLU A 138 -1.81 13.86 -8.95
CA GLU A 138 -2.97 13.78 -9.84
C GLU A 138 -4.28 14.11 -9.09
N THR A 139 -4.43 13.61 -7.87
CA THR A 139 -5.59 13.90 -7.02
C THR A 139 -5.67 15.40 -6.71
N GLU A 140 -4.55 16.04 -6.39
CA GLU A 140 -4.51 17.48 -6.11
C GLU A 140 -4.85 18.30 -7.38
N LYS A 141 -4.30 17.92 -8.55
CA LYS A 141 -4.65 18.55 -9.83
C LYS A 141 -6.15 18.45 -10.12
N LEU A 142 -6.73 17.25 -10.02
CA LEU A 142 -8.15 17.04 -10.24
C LEU A 142 -9.01 17.84 -9.26
N ARG A 143 -8.58 17.95 -8.00
CA ARG A 143 -9.25 18.79 -7.00
C ARG A 143 -9.24 20.26 -7.40
N THR A 144 -8.09 20.79 -7.85
CA THR A 144 -7.99 22.17 -8.31
C THR A 144 -8.84 22.44 -9.56
N ASP A 145 -8.90 21.49 -10.49
CA ASP A 145 -9.74 21.61 -11.69
C ASP A 145 -11.23 21.60 -11.33
N ILE A 146 -11.65 20.76 -10.38
CA ILE A 146 -13.02 20.75 -9.86
C ILE A 146 -13.35 22.11 -9.23
N ASP A 147 -12.47 22.65 -8.38
CA ASP A 147 -12.71 23.94 -7.71
C ASP A 147 -12.78 25.09 -8.72
N LYS A 148 -11.95 25.05 -9.77
CA LYS A 148 -11.99 26.00 -10.89
C LYS A 148 -13.29 25.90 -11.68
N MET A 149 -13.70 24.71 -12.13
CA MET A 149 -14.97 24.53 -12.83
C MET A 149 -16.16 24.97 -11.98
N ARG A 150 -16.12 24.71 -10.67
CA ARG A 150 -17.17 25.16 -9.73
C ARG A 150 -17.24 26.67 -9.64
N SER A 151 -16.12 27.39 -9.65
CA SER A 151 -16.11 28.86 -9.59
C SER A 151 -16.58 29.47 -10.92
N GLU A 152 -16.15 28.91 -12.05
CA GLU A 152 -16.60 29.31 -13.39
C GLU A 152 -18.12 29.14 -13.54
N LEU A 153 -18.67 27.98 -13.17
CA LEU A 153 -20.12 27.75 -13.20
C LEU A 153 -20.90 28.71 -12.31
N ARG A 154 -20.40 29.01 -11.11
CA ARG A 154 -21.02 30.00 -10.22
C ARG A 154 -21.04 31.38 -10.85
N TYR A 155 -19.93 31.78 -11.46
CA TYR A 155 -19.82 33.06 -12.15
C TYR A 155 -20.79 33.16 -13.33
N GLU A 156 -20.90 32.10 -14.15
CA GLU A 156 -21.87 32.05 -15.26
C GLU A 156 -23.31 32.14 -14.77
N ILE A 157 -23.67 31.40 -13.72
CA ILE A 157 -25.00 31.47 -13.09
C ILE A 157 -25.29 32.89 -12.60
N ASP A 158 -24.37 33.51 -11.87
CA ASP A 158 -24.56 34.87 -11.35
C ASP A 158 -24.72 35.88 -12.49
N LYS A 159 -23.92 35.74 -13.55
CA LYS A 159 -24.02 36.56 -14.76
C LYS A 159 -25.38 36.40 -15.44
N GLU A 160 -25.87 35.18 -15.61
CA GLU A 160 -27.19 34.92 -16.20
C GLU A 160 -28.32 35.46 -15.32
N ILE A 161 -28.24 35.29 -14.00
CA ILE A 161 -29.22 35.85 -13.05
C ILE A 161 -29.27 37.38 -13.18
N HIS A 162 -28.13 38.05 -13.23
CA HIS A 162 -28.08 39.50 -13.42
C HIS A 162 -28.63 39.92 -14.79
N GLY A 163 -28.30 39.17 -15.84
CA GLY A 163 -28.83 39.39 -17.19
C GLY A 163 -30.35 39.26 -17.25
N LEU A 164 -30.90 38.19 -16.68
CA LEU A 164 -32.35 37.95 -16.60
C LEU A 164 -33.04 39.03 -15.79
N ARG A 165 -32.46 39.45 -14.65
CA ARG A 165 -33.01 40.54 -13.84
C ARG A 165 -33.07 41.85 -14.63
N ALA A 166 -32.03 42.16 -15.40
CA ALA A 166 -32.01 43.35 -16.25
C ALA A 166 -33.08 43.26 -17.36
N GLN A 167 -33.24 42.10 -17.99
CA GLN A 167 -34.28 41.87 -19.00
C GLN A 167 -35.69 42.03 -18.42
N VAL A 168 -35.93 41.53 -17.21
CA VAL A 168 -37.21 41.68 -16.51
C VAL A 168 -37.50 43.15 -16.21
N GLU A 169 -36.52 43.90 -15.72
CA GLU A 169 -36.71 45.33 -15.48
C GLU A 169 -36.99 46.09 -16.77
N ALA A 170 -36.30 45.79 -17.88
CA ALA A 170 -36.60 46.36 -19.19
C ALA A 170 -38.04 46.05 -19.64
N ALA A 171 -38.45 44.78 -19.56
CA ALA A 171 -39.79 44.34 -19.96
C ALA A 171 -40.91 45.03 -19.16
N LYS A 172 -40.69 45.33 -17.88
CA LYS A 172 -41.65 46.08 -17.06
C LYS A 172 -41.92 47.47 -17.65
N TYR A 173 -40.90 48.18 -18.13
CA TYR A 173 -41.08 49.49 -18.74
C TYR A 173 -41.86 49.43 -20.05
N ASP A 174 -41.63 48.40 -20.87
CA ASP A 174 -42.38 48.20 -22.12
C ASP A 174 -43.86 47.93 -21.85
N VAL A 175 -44.18 47.10 -20.86
CA VAL A 175 -45.56 46.84 -20.43
C VAL A 175 -46.23 48.12 -19.93
N ILE A 176 -45.54 48.91 -19.09
CA ILE A 176 -46.06 50.20 -18.59
C ILE A 176 -46.36 51.15 -19.76
N LYS A 177 -45.44 51.28 -20.71
CA LYS A 177 -45.62 52.14 -21.90
C LYS A 177 -46.83 51.70 -22.73
N TYR A 178 -46.99 50.40 -22.94
CA TYR A 178 -48.13 49.84 -23.66
C TYR A 178 -49.46 50.12 -22.94
N CYS A 179 -49.52 49.89 -21.62
CA CYS A 179 -50.70 50.19 -20.80
C CYS A 179 -51.12 51.66 -20.94
N ILE A 180 -50.18 52.60 -20.82
CA ILE A 180 -50.47 54.03 -20.97
C ILE A 180 -51.04 54.34 -22.37
N GLY A 181 -50.44 53.79 -23.44
CA GLY A 181 -50.93 53.98 -24.81
C GLY A 181 -52.36 53.48 -25.01
N THR A 182 -52.69 52.29 -24.49
CA THR A 182 -54.04 51.73 -24.59
C THR A 182 -55.08 52.57 -23.83
N LEU A 183 -54.75 53.05 -22.63
CA LEU A 183 -55.64 53.91 -21.84
C LEU A 183 -55.96 55.21 -22.59
N ILE A 184 -54.95 55.89 -23.15
CA ILE A 184 -55.13 57.13 -23.92
C ILE A 184 -56.00 56.87 -25.15
N SER A 185 -55.76 55.76 -25.87
CA SER A 185 -56.56 55.38 -27.03
C SER A 185 -58.04 55.14 -26.67
N ILE A 186 -58.31 54.44 -25.57
CA ILE A 186 -59.69 54.18 -25.10
C ILE A 186 -60.38 55.49 -24.74
N SER A 187 -59.70 56.38 -23.99
CA SER A 187 -60.25 57.69 -23.63
C SER A 187 -60.54 58.57 -24.85
N ALA A 188 -59.67 58.57 -25.86
CA ALA A 188 -59.86 59.32 -27.10
C ALA A 188 -61.10 58.84 -27.87
N VAL A 189 -61.27 57.52 -28.00
CA VAL A 189 -62.45 56.92 -28.66
C VAL A 189 -63.73 57.25 -27.88
N GLY A 190 -63.70 57.14 -26.55
CA GLY A 190 -64.87 57.47 -25.71
C GLY A 190 -65.32 58.93 -25.86
N LEU A 191 -64.37 59.87 -25.86
CA LEU A 191 -64.67 61.29 -26.08
C LEU A 191 -65.21 61.56 -27.50
N ALA A 192 -64.70 60.87 -28.52
CA ALA A 192 -65.19 60.99 -29.90
C ALA A 192 -66.64 60.53 -30.04
N VAL A 193 -67.03 59.42 -29.39
CA VAL A 193 -68.41 58.92 -29.40
C VAL A 193 -69.36 59.90 -28.70
N ILE A 194 -68.98 60.43 -27.54
CA ILE A 194 -69.80 61.42 -26.82
C ILE A 194 -70.04 62.67 -27.67
N ARG A 195 -69.02 63.12 -28.42
CA ARG A 195 -69.12 64.26 -29.34
C ARG A 195 -70.05 64.02 -30.53
N ILE A 196 -70.19 62.79 -30.99
CA ILE A 196 -71.11 62.43 -32.09
C ILE A 196 -72.55 62.25 -31.57
N LEU A 197 -72.71 61.82 -30.31
CA LEU A 197 -74.01 61.54 -29.71
C LEU A 197 -74.76 62.80 -29.21
N MET A 198 -74.03 63.84 -28.77
CA MET A 198 -74.61 65.14 -28.40
C MET A 198 -74.75 66.05 -29.61
#